data_AF-A0A7Y6PRX0-F1
#
_entry.id   AF-A0A7Y6PRX0-F1
#
_cell.length_a   1.000
_cell.length_b   1.000
_cell.length_c   1.000
_cell.angle_alpha   90.00
_cell.angle_beta   90.00
_cell.angle_gamma   90.00
#
_symmetry.space_group_name_H-M   'P 1'
#
loop_
_entity.id
_entity.type
_entity.pdbx_description
1 polymer ?
#
loop_
_entity_poly.entity_id
_entity_poly.type
_entity_poly.pdbx_seq_one_letter_code
_entity_poly.pdbx_strand_id
1 'polypeptide(L)'
;MTRSGTAALERCGEWVGAAITLPSYVTGEGAPFRPTAMMWVEVETGWVLGTELVRPDEVLARAAGLFHLATREPAMGRSRIPSRLRVADPTFAAALRGSIRDVEIVVAPTPEIDEVVASMREHFAGKRRDDEDRDEELTHIGPDMSAEDVGAMFAAAATLYRSAPWNALPSDMFVRLECAGLGPDPGAICVVGQMGESYGFSLFRTVADAEVFTAAVEANQPGEQLRLPQHVMFNFDNRREVPTWAVEEIAKYRWEVAGPDAYPRAVMIDPDMVARGLTRDETRTVTEIMIAVAELVTAKRQELIRLEEVMEDGDVDSVRQVVHRAEVKTAWGETAIGMVAPLWVYRTRPEADDLLDAFERSPGGKQYAADAEMLCEHVETTFDVPFEAMTPDEMRALLLDVLPRQLSVEATECSEIVEALRALLAFCATRLSSAHSAACLSILTPALATKFERAMRDENKFGPAKTIIMAGIRAGFDLSSEEGVEAYLQQVVKRGPPTTKKKKAPAKKKSTPKAAKTKPARKRR
;
A
#
# COMPACT_ATOMS: atom_id res chain seq x y z
N MET A 1 -11.29 63.06 -11.01
CA MET A 1 -11.32 61.63 -11.39
C MET A 1 -9.95 61.24 -11.91
N THR A 2 -9.04 60.91 -10.99
CA THR A 2 -7.68 60.44 -11.29
C THR A 2 -7.73 58.93 -11.52
N ARG A 3 -7.32 58.50 -12.71
CA ARG A 3 -7.13 57.08 -13.04
C ARG A 3 -6.03 56.51 -12.15
N SER A 4 -6.40 55.61 -11.23
CA SER A 4 -5.47 54.75 -10.50
C SER A 4 -4.83 53.79 -11.50
N GLY A 5 -3.60 54.09 -11.93
CA GLY A 5 -2.78 53.15 -12.68
C GLY A 5 -2.36 52.01 -11.77
N THR A 6 -2.67 50.78 -12.15
CA THR A 6 -2.11 49.58 -11.55
C THR A 6 -0.59 49.64 -11.73
N ALA A 7 0.16 49.94 -10.66
CA ALA A 7 1.61 49.85 -10.68
C ALA A 7 2.00 48.40 -11.03
N ALA A 8 2.89 48.23 -12.00
CA ALA A 8 3.41 46.91 -12.34
C ALA A 8 4.19 46.37 -11.13
N LEU A 9 3.86 45.16 -10.68
CA LEU A 9 4.57 44.51 -9.57
C LEU A 9 6.03 44.30 -9.94
N GLU A 10 6.93 44.56 -8.99
CA GLU A 10 8.36 44.27 -9.17
C GLU A 10 8.56 42.76 -9.35
N ARG A 11 9.40 42.39 -10.32
CA ARG A 11 9.80 40.99 -10.51
C ARG A 11 10.90 40.62 -9.52
N CYS A 12 10.76 39.47 -8.88
CA CYS A 12 11.76 38.87 -8.00
C CYS A 12 12.23 37.52 -8.56
N GLY A 13 13.11 36.84 -7.81
CA GLY A 13 13.72 35.57 -8.18
C GLY A 13 12.75 34.39 -8.22
N GLU A 14 13.16 33.27 -7.61
CA GLU A 14 12.39 32.03 -7.59
C GLU A 14 11.56 31.91 -6.32
N TRP A 15 10.30 31.49 -6.49
CA TRP A 15 9.46 31.00 -5.39
C TRP A 15 9.27 29.49 -5.52
N VAL A 16 9.16 28.82 -4.38
CA VAL A 16 8.77 27.41 -4.29
C VAL A 16 7.41 27.28 -3.63
N GLY A 17 6.61 26.31 -4.11
CA GLY A 17 5.30 26.00 -3.56
C GLY A 17 5.22 24.59 -3.02
N ALA A 18 4.49 24.45 -1.92
CA ALA A 18 4.22 23.16 -1.31
C ALA A 18 2.80 23.06 -0.78
N ALA A 19 2.32 21.82 -0.74
CA ALA A 19 1.12 21.40 -0.04
C ALA A 19 1.54 20.28 0.93
N ILE A 20 1.43 20.53 2.23
CA ILE A 20 1.92 19.64 3.29
C ILE A 20 0.75 19.25 4.19
N THR A 21 0.49 17.95 4.32
CA THR A 21 -0.51 17.43 5.26
C THR A 21 -0.02 17.63 6.68
N LEU A 22 -0.80 18.34 7.51
CA LEU A 22 -0.44 18.60 8.90
C LEU A 22 -0.56 17.34 9.77
N PRO A 23 0.25 17.18 10.84
CA PRO A 23 0.28 15.98 11.70
C PRO A 23 -0.84 15.96 12.77
N SER A 24 -1.97 16.62 12.49
CA SER A 24 -3.11 16.75 13.39
C SER A 24 -4.42 16.71 12.63
N TYR A 25 -5.46 16.18 13.25
CA TYR A 25 -6.82 16.21 12.70
C TYR A 25 -7.56 17.47 13.11
N VAL A 26 -8.44 17.92 12.22
CA VAL A 26 -9.52 18.86 12.54
C VAL A 26 -10.80 18.04 12.70
N THR A 27 -11.49 18.23 13.81
CA THR A 27 -12.77 17.61 14.16
C THR A 27 -13.80 18.71 14.45
N GLY A 28 -15.10 18.41 14.35
CA GLY A 28 -16.18 19.38 14.64
C GLY A 28 -16.85 20.00 13.42
N GLU A 29 -16.23 19.91 12.25
CA GLU A 29 -16.79 20.40 10.98
C GLU A 29 -16.93 19.25 9.97
N GLY A 30 -18.03 18.50 10.05
CA GLY A 30 -18.26 17.34 9.19
C GLY A 30 -17.30 16.17 9.48
N ALA A 31 -16.98 15.37 8.45
CA ALA A 31 -16.07 14.23 8.58
C ALA A 31 -14.65 14.70 8.98
N PRO A 32 -14.00 14.06 9.98
CA PRO A 32 -12.64 14.39 10.39
C PRO A 32 -11.68 14.34 9.21
N PHE A 33 -10.81 15.34 9.11
CA PHE A 33 -9.81 15.42 8.05
C PHE A 33 -8.48 15.97 8.59
N ARG A 34 -7.39 15.64 7.89
CA ARG A 34 -6.10 16.29 8.13
C ARG A 34 -5.99 17.49 7.20
N PRO A 35 -5.88 18.72 7.70
CA PRO A 35 -5.74 19.88 6.85
C PRO A 35 -4.39 19.84 6.13
N THR A 36 -4.38 20.43 4.94
CA THR A 36 -3.17 20.63 4.15
C THR A 36 -2.76 22.09 4.28
N ALA A 37 -1.55 22.33 4.76
CA ALA A 37 -0.91 23.64 4.71
C ALA A 37 -0.34 23.86 3.31
N MET A 38 -0.96 24.77 2.58
CA MET A 38 -0.46 25.24 1.30
C MET A 38 0.39 26.49 1.53
N MET A 39 1.54 26.61 0.86
CA MET A 39 2.43 27.74 1.06
C MET A 39 3.26 28.11 -0.16
N TRP A 40 3.66 29.38 -0.21
CA TRP A 40 4.64 29.93 -1.14
C TRP A 40 5.83 30.47 -0.37
N VAL A 41 7.04 30.04 -0.73
CA VAL A 41 8.29 30.43 -0.06
C VAL A 41 9.23 31.06 -1.08
N GLU A 42 9.85 32.18 -0.73
CA GLU A 42 10.90 32.80 -1.54
C GLU A 42 12.24 32.11 -1.29
N VAL A 43 12.87 31.60 -2.35
CA VAL A 43 14.11 30.80 -2.23
C VAL A 43 15.27 31.63 -1.69
N GLU A 44 15.39 32.89 -2.11
CA GLU A 44 16.53 33.74 -1.75
C GLU A 44 16.56 34.11 -0.27
N THR A 45 15.39 34.22 0.38
CA THR A 45 15.24 34.72 1.75
C THR A 45 14.73 33.65 2.72
N GLY A 46 14.17 32.56 2.23
CA GLY A 46 13.45 31.57 3.03
C GLY A 46 12.10 32.07 3.57
N TRP A 47 11.61 33.23 3.11
CA TRP A 47 10.38 33.81 3.65
C TRP A 47 9.14 33.09 3.15
N VAL A 48 8.26 32.71 4.08
CA VAL A 48 6.90 32.29 3.76
C VAL A 48 6.09 33.53 3.37
N LEU A 49 5.67 33.59 2.11
CA LEU A 49 4.97 34.75 1.52
C LEU A 49 3.47 34.64 1.62
N GLY A 50 2.96 33.42 1.68
CA GLY A 50 1.55 33.14 1.87
C GLY A 50 1.40 31.72 2.38
N THR A 51 0.47 31.52 3.30
CA THR A 51 0.07 30.19 3.74
C THR A 51 -1.44 30.15 3.95
N GLU A 52 -2.02 29.00 3.67
CA GLU A 52 -3.44 28.74 3.87
C GLU A 52 -3.62 27.30 4.34
N LEU A 53 -4.46 27.10 5.36
CA LEU A 53 -4.90 25.76 5.77
C LEU A 53 -6.21 25.45 5.04
N VAL A 54 -6.21 24.36 4.28
CA VAL A 54 -7.35 23.94 3.47
C VAL A 54 -7.64 22.47 3.67
N ARG A 55 -8.84 22.02 3.27
CA ARG A 55 -9.10 20.59 3.14
C ARG A 55 -8.25 19.99 2.01
N PRO A 56 -7.82 18.72 2.10
CA PRO A 56 -6.97 18.09 1.08
C PRO A 56 -7.54 18.15 -0.35
N ASP A 57 -8.86 18.02 -0.49
CA ASP A 57 -9.58 18.08 -1.77
C ASP A 57 -9.70 19.50 -2.36
N GLU A 58 -9.50 20.53 -1.55
CA GLU A 58 -9.59 21.94 -1.97
C GLU A 58 -8.24 22.51 -2.43
N VAL A 59 -7.11 21.83 -2.13
CA VAL A 59 -5.75 22.33 -2.36
C VAL A 59 -5.55 22.87 -3.77
N LEU A 60 -5.91 22.08 -4.78
CA LEU A 60 -5.71 22.47 -6.19
C LEU A 60 -6.56 23.68 -6.58
N ALA A 61 -7.79 23.77 -6.07
CA ALA A 61 -8.72 24.85 -6.38
C ALA A 61 -8.30 26.18 -5.73
N ARG A 62 -7.66 26.13 -4.55
CA ARG A 62 -7.24 27.31 -3.78
C ARG A 62 -5.86 27.85 -4.17
N ALA A 63 -5.01 27.01 -4.78
CA ALA A 63 -3.61 27.33 -5.06
C ALA A 63 -3.36 28.64 -5.81
N ALA A 64 -4.09 28.86 -6.91
CA ALA A 64 -3.94 30.08 -7.68
C ALA A 64 -4.40 31.32 -6.90
N GLY A 65 -5.46 31.19 -6.08
CA GLY A 65 -5.95 32.25 -5.21
C GLY A 65 -4.91 32.67 -4.19
N LEU A 66 -4.30 31.71 -3.49
CA LEU A 66 -3.24 31.98 -2.53
C LEU A 66 -2.01 32.61 -3.21
N PHE A 67 -1.66 32.16 -4.42
CA PHE A 67 -0.57 32.76 -5.18
C PHE A 67 -0.84 34.25 -5.48
N HIS A 68 -2.02 34.57 -6.03
CA HIS A 68 -2.39 35.96 -6.33
C HIS A 68 -2.42 36.82 -5.07
N LEU A 69 -2.90 36.27 -3.94
CA LEU A 69 -2.84 36.96 -2.65
C LEU A 69 -1.39 37.22 -2.22
N ALA A 70 -0.52 36.21 -2.25
CA ALA A 70 0.89 36.35 -1.87
C ALA A 70 1.65 37.36 -2.76
N THR A 71 1.28 37.53 -4.04
CA THR A 71 1.89 38.56 -4.88
C THR A 71 1.48 39.98 -4.48
N ARG A 72 0.23 40.18 -4.03
CA ARG A 72 -0.34 41.50 -3.71
C ARG A 72 -0.10 41.90 -2.25
N GLU A 73 -0.26 40.95 -1.36
CA GLU A 73 -0.23 41.10 0.10
C GLU A 73 0.63 39.99 0.71
N PRO A 74 1.95 39.95 0.43
CA PRO A 74 2.81 38.92 1.00
C PRO A 74 2.89 39.08 2.52
N ALA A 75 2.89 37.96 3.24
CA ALA A 75 3.07 37.94 4.69
C ALA A 75 4.40 38.61 5.11
N MET A 76 5.42 38.53 4.25
CA MET A 76 6.74 39.11 4.47
C MET A 76 7.25 39.89 3.24
N GLY A 77 7.75 41.09 3.50
CA GLY A 77 8.34 41.96 2.47
C GLY A 77 7.31 42.79 1.69
N ARG A 78 7.73 43.29 0.52
CA ARG A 78 6.89 44.12 -0.37
C ARG A 78 6.20 43.27 -1.43
N SER A 79 5.08 43.76 -1.94
CA SER A 79 4.35 43.18 -3.07
C SER A 79 5.25 43.01 -4.29
N ARG A 80 5.31 41.79 -4.83
CA ARG A 80 6.21 41.37 -5.91
C ARG A 80 5.68 40.11 -6.58
N ILE A 81 6.17 39.81 -7.78
CA ILE A 81 5.83 38.58 -8.52
C ILE A 81 7.12 37.81 -8.87
N PRO A 82 7.17 36.48 -8.71
CA PRO A 82 8.36 35.73 -9.06
C PRO A 82 8.55 35.66 -10.58
N SER A 83 9.80 35.55 -11.01
CA SER A 83 10.11 35.21 -12.40
C SER A 83 9.87 33.72 -12.66
N ARG A 84 10.07 32.89 -11.63
CA ARG A 84 9.93 31.43 -11.68
C ARG A 84 9.23 30.89 -10.44
N LEU A 85 8.31 29.96 -10.64
CA LEU A 85 7.60 29.22 -9.61
C LEU A 85 7.92 27.73 -9.73
N ARG A 86 8.47 27.13 -8.69
CA ARG A 86 8.84 25.72 -8.67
C ARG A 86 7.97 24.95 -7.68
N VAL A 87 7.47 23.79 -8.10
CA VAL A 87 6.69 22.87 -7.26
C VAL A 87 7.11 21.43 -7.52
N ALA A 88 7.03 20.57 -6.50
CA ALA A 88 7.44 19.17 -6.64
C ALA A 88 6.39 18.30 -7.36
N ASP A 89 5.10 18.60 -7.16
CA ASP A 89 3.98 17.80 -7.71
C ASP A 89 3.56 18.28 -9.12
N PRO A 90 3.61 17.41 -10.15
CA PRO A 90 3.08 17.70 -11.49
C PRO A 90 1.61 18.11 -11.52
N THR A 91 0.77 17.55 -10.64
CA THR A 91 -0.67 17.84 -10.58
C THR A 91 -0.91 19.25 -10.08
N PHE A 92 -0.22 19.63 -9.00
CA PHE A 92 -0.19 21.00 -8.49
C PHE A 92 0.30 22.00 -9.56
N ALA A 93 1.37 21.68 -10.30
CA ALA A 93 1.84 22.52 -11.39
C ALA A 93 0.81 22.69 -12.52
N ALA A 94 0.10 21.61 -12.88
CA ALA A 94 -0.93 21.66 -13.91
C ALA A 94 -2.10 22.58 -13.53
N ALA A 95 -2.55 22.51 -12.27
CA ALA A 95 -3.60 23.39 -11.75
C ALA A 95 -3.22 24.87 -11.81
N LEU A 96 -1.96 25.20 -11.50
CA LEU A 96 -1.43 26.56 -11.51
C LEU A 96 -1.31 27.14 -12.94
N ARG A 97 -0.86 26.33 -13.91
CA ARG A 97 -0.69 26.77 -15.32
C ARG A 97 -1.99 27.24 -15.97
N GLY A 98 -3.14 26.73 -15.53
CA GLY A 98 -4.45 27.19 -16.01
C GLY A 98 -4.85 28.58 -15.52
N SER A 99 -4.26 29.04 -14.40
CA SER A 99 -4.78 30.15 -13.59
C SER A 99 -3.79 31.28 -13.33
N ILE A 100 -2.50 31.03 -13.57
CA ILE A 100 -1.41 32.01 -13.41
C ILE A 100 -0.78 32.27 -14.78
N ARG A 101 -0.57 33.55 -15.08
CA ARG A 101 0.13 34.00 -16.30
C ARG A 101 1.40 34.73 -15.90
N ASP A 102 2.31 34.88 -16.86
CA ASP A 102 3.53 35.71 -16.75
C ASP A 102 4.64 35.20 -15.81
N VAL A 103 4.51 33.97 -15.29
CA VAL A 103 5.49 33.27 -14.44
C VAL A 103 5.85 31.91 -15.05
N GLU A 104 7.14 31.55 -15.04
CA GLU A 104 7.60 30.23 -15.47
C GLU A 104 7.31 29.17 -14.38
N ILE A 105 6.43 28.20 -14.66
CA ILE A 105 6.10 27.12 -13.69
C ILE A 105 6.89 25.84 -14.01
N VAL A 106 7.80 25.47 -13.12
CA VAL A 106 8.68 24.29 -13.26
C VAL A 106 8.33 23.21 -12.23
N VAL A 107 8.29 21.95 -12.70
CA VAL A 107 8.20 20.78 -11.82
C VAL A 107 9.61 20.32 -11.49
N ALA A 108 10.01 20.42 -10.24
CA ALA A 108 11.33 19.98 -9.75
C ALA A 108 11.31 19.84 -8.21
N PRO A 109 12.24 19.07 -7.60
CA PRO A 109 12.32 18.91 -6.15
C PRO A 109 12.38 20.26 -5.43
N THR A 110 11.82 20.34 -4.22
CA THR A 110 11.73 21.54 -3.38
C THR A 110 12.35 21.32 -1.99
N PRO A 111 13.68 21.10 -1.90
CA PRO A 111 14.34 20.84 -0.61
C PRO A 111 14.22 22.02 0.38
N GLU A 112 14.00 23.23 -0.12
CA GLU A 112 13.80 24.43 0.72
C GLU A 112 12.53 24.33 1.59
N ILE A 113 11.58 23.49 1.16
CA ILE A 113 10.36 23.22 1.91
C ILE A 113 10.66 22.30 3.10
N ASP A 114 11.66 21.43 3.02
CA ASP A 114 11.97 20.47 4.08
C ASP A 114 12.38 21.18 5.38
N GLU A 115 13.09 22.31 5.29
CA GLU A 115 13.45 23.13 6.45
C GLU A 115 12.22 23.77 7.11
N VAL A 116 11.29 24.28 6.30
CA VAL A 116 10.03 24.85 6.78
C VAL A 116 9.15 23.77 7.42
N VAL A 117 9.09 22.58 6.82
CA VAL A 117 8.38 21.41 7.36
C VAL A 117 9.01 20.96 8.68
N ALA A 118 10.34 20.89 8.77
CA ALA A 118 11.04 20.52 9.98
C ALA A 118 10.72 21.50 11.13
N SER A 119 10.81 22.81 10.86
CA SER A 119 10.46 23.84 11.85
C SER A 119 8.98 23.78 12.27
N MET A 120 8.06 23.57 11.31
CA MET A 120 6.64 23.37 11.64
C MET A 120 6.45 22.13 12.51
N ARG A 121 7.07 21.00 12.16
CA ARG A 121 7.00 19.76 12.95
C ARG A 121 7.51 19.95 14.37
N GLU A 122 8.63 20.65 14.56
CA GLU A 122 9.16 20.99 15.89
C GLU A 122 8.18 21.83 16.70
N HIS A 123 7.55 22.83 16.09
CA HIS A 123 6.55 23.66 16.75
C HIS A 123 5.29 22.87 17.16
N PHE A 124 4.82 21.96 16.30
CA PHE A 124 3.68 21.09 16.59
C PHE A 124 4.03 19.97 17.59
N ALA A 125 5.27 19.49 17.61
CA ALA A 125 5.76 18.50 18.57
C ALA A 125 5.99 19.10 19.96
N GLY A 126 6.50 20.33 20.05
CA GLY A 126 6.69 21.04 21.33
C GLY A 126 5.36 21.32 22.04
N LYS A 127 4.31 21.67 21.28
CA LYS A 127 2.93 21.83 21.76
C LYS A 127 2.24 20.54 22.23
N ARG A 128 2.88 19.36 22.13
CA ARG A 128 2.36 18.09 22.65
C ARG A 128 2.87 17.74 24.05
N ARG A 129 3.94 18.38 24.54
CA ARG A 129 4.63 17.97 25.79
C ARG A 129 4.33 18.84 27.01
N ASP A 130 4.04 20.13 26.83
CA ASP A 130 4.08 21.09 27.94
C ASP A 130 2.77 21.91 28.15
N ASP A 131 1.68 21.61 27.44
CA ASP A 131 0.41 22.35 27.63
C ASP A 131 -0.43 21.70 28.76
N GLU A 132 -0.06 21.97 30.03
CA GLU A 132 -0.89 21.70 31.22
C GLU A 132 -2.23 22.48 31.19
N ASP A 133 -2.35 23.50 30.34
CA ASP A 133 -3.55 24.34 30.20
C ASP A 133 -4.61 23.80 29.20
N ARG A 134 -4.40 22.61 28.59
CA ARG A 134 -5.38 22.00 27.64
C ARG A 134 -6.37 21.02 28.27
N ASP A 135 -6.28 20.76 29.57
CA ASP A 135 -7.19 19.82 30.23
C ASP A 135 -8.66 20.29 30.22
N GLU A 136 -8.94 21.57 29.97
CA GLU A 136 -10.30 22.13 29.98
C GLU A 136 -11.15 21.82 28.72
N GLU A 137 -10.56 21.34 27.62
CA GLU A 137 -11.28 21.04 26.36
C GLU A 137 -11.24 19.56 25.92
N LEU A 138 -10.57 18.69 26.68
CA LEU A 138 -10.46 17.27 26.34
C LEU A 138 -11.68 16.49 26.82
N THR A 139 -12.25 15.68 25.92
CA THR A 139 -13.44 14.86 26.17
C THR A 139 -13.35 13.57 25.35
N HIS A 140 -13.90 12.48 25.89
CA HIS A 140 -14.18 11.24 25.16
C HIS A 140 -15.33 11.40 24.17
N ILE A 141 -16.18 12.42 24.34
CA ILE A 141 -17.35 12.67 23.51
C ILE A 141 -16.90 13.42 22.26
N GLY A 142 -16.82 12.70 21.14
CA GLY A 142 -16.59 13.29 19.83
C GLY A 142 -17.69 14.31 19.44
N PRO A 143 -17.41 15.19 18.46
CA PRO A 143 -18.32 16.27 18.07
C PRO A 143 -19.68 15.80 17.54
N ASP A 144 -19.74 14.58 17.00
CA ASP A 144 -20.92 13.90 16.47
C ASP A 144 -21.47 12.83 17.43
N MET A 145 -20.98 12.76 18.67
CA MET A 145 -21.33 11.75 19.65
C MET A 145 -22.09 12.33 20.84
N SER A 146 -22.94 11.51 21.44
CA SER A 146 -23.55 11.78 22.75
C SER A 146 -22.81 11.03 23.86
N ALA A 147 -23.02 11.46 25.11
CA ALA A 147 -22.52 10.73 26.28
C ALA A 147 -23.10 9.30 26.38
N GLU A 148 -24.29 9.07 25.81
CA GLU A 148 -24.91 7.74 25.75
C GLU A 148 -24.19 6.84 24.74
N ASP A 149 -23.75 7.39 23.61
CA ASP A 149 -22.97 6.64 22.61
C ASP A 149 -21.63 6.15 23.21
N VAL A 150 -20.92 7.02 23.93
CA VAL A 150 -19.69 6.65 24.66
C VAL A 150 -19.99 5.65 25.77
N GLY A 151 -21.07 5.85 26.53
CA GLY A 151 -21.48 4.95 27.60
C GLY A 151 -21.77 3.52 27.12
N ALA A 152 -22.38 3.37 25.95
CA ALA A 152 -22.60 2.07 25.32
C ALA A 152 -21.27 1.37 24.96
N MET A 153 -20.29 2.10 24.43
CA MET A 153 -18.95 1.57 24.17
C MET A 153 -18.26 1.12 25.46
N PHE A 154 -18.35 1.92 26.53
CA PHE A 154 -17.77 1.58 27.84
C PHE A 154 -18.39 0.31 28.45
N ALA A 155 -19.71 0.16 28.36
CA ALA A 155 -20.39 -1.06 28.81
C ALA A 155 -19.98 -2.32 27.99
N ALA A 156 -19.84 -2.17 26.67
CA ALA A 156 -19.34 -3.24 25.81
C ALA A 156 -17.88 -3.58 26.13
N ALA A 157 -17.04 -2.58 26.34
CA ALA A 157 -15.65 -2.75 26.75
C ALA A 157 -15.54 -3.46 28.11
N ALA A 158 -16.38 -3.11 29.09
CA ALA A 158 -16.43 -3.80 30.37
C ALA A 158 -16.83 -5.29 30.21
N THR A 159 -17.75 -5.58 29.29
CA THR A 159 -18.16 -6.96 28.95
C THR A 159 -17.03 -7.73 28.28
N LEU A 160 -16.32 -7.12 27.33
CA LEU A 160 -15.13 -7.69 26.70
C LEU A 160 -14.03 -7.97 27.74
N TYR A 161 -13.78 -7.03 28.65
CA TYR A 161 -12.76 -7.21 29.69
C TYR A 161 -13.05 -8.42 30.57
N ARG A 162 -14.30 -8.57 30.99
CA ARG A 162 -14.74 -9.71 31.82
C ARG A 162 -14.69 -11.04 31.07
N SER A 163 -14.92 -11.04 29.75
CA SER A 163 -14.79 -12.25 28.94
C SER A 163 -13.34 -12.65 28.69
N ALA A 164 -12.39 -11.71 28.84
CA ALA A 164 -10.95 -11.94 28.75
C ALA A 164 -10.55 -12.71 27.47
N PRO A 165 -10.80 -12.14 26.27
CA PRO A 165 -10.51 -12.79 24.98
C PRO A 165 -9.04 -13.18 24.82
N TRP A 166 -8.11 -12.40 25.39
CA TRP A 166 -6.66 -12.67 25.41
C TRP A 166 -6.26 -13.95 26.16
N ASN A 167 -7.17 -14.56 26.93
CA ASN A 167 -6.96 -15.86 27.57
C ASN A 167 -7.60 -17.02 26.79
N ALA A 168 -8.17 -16.76 25.62
CA ALA A 168 -8.89 -17.76 24.82
C ALA A 168 -8.48 -17.77 23.36
N LEU A 169 -8.13 -16.61 22.80
CA LEU A 169 -7.64 -16.49 21.43
C LEU A 169 -6.11 -16.59 21.41
N PRO A 170 -5.53 -17.48 20.57
CA PRO A 170 -4.09 -17.55 20.36
C PRO A 170 -3.45 -16.19 20.08
N SER A 171 -2.17 -16.04 20.43
CA SER A 171 -1.39 -14.84 20.08
C SER A 171 -1.26 -14.69 18.57
N ASP A 172 -1.20 -13.43 18.12
CA ASP A 172 -0.99 -13.04 16.71
C ASP A 172 -2.04 -13.60 15.73
N MET A 173 -3.14 -14.14 16.25
CA MET A 173 -4.21 -14.71 15.47
C MET A 173 -5.27 -13.65 15.13
N PHE A 174 -5.60 -13.59 13.85
CA PHE A 174 -6.69 -12.77 13.37
C PHE A 174 -8.00 -13.55 13.34
N VAL A 175 -9.10 -12.88 13.65
CA VAL A 175 -10.47 -13.36 13.44
C VAL A 175 -11.08 -12.58 12.28
N ARG A 176 -11.64 -13.30 11.30
CA ARG A 176 -12.38 -12.66 10.20
C ARG A 176 -13.68 -12.08 10.72
N LEU A 177 -14.03 -10.88 10.29
CA LEU A 177 -15.28 -10.20 10.65
C LEU A 177 -16.14 -9.91 9.43
N GLU A 178 -17.42 -10.28 9.50
CA GLU A 178 -18.44 -9.89 8.54
C GLU A 178 -19.48 -9.05 9.29
N CYS A 179 -19.42 -7.73 9.11
CA CYS A 179 -20.28 -6.75 9.79
C CYS A 179 -20.57 -5.57 8.86
N ALA A 180 -21.84 -5.15 8.80
CA ALA A 180 -22.27 -4.04 7.95
C ALA A 180 -21.51 -2.72 8.23
N GLY A 181 -21.08 -2.50 9.48
CA GLY A 181 -20.32 -1.30 9.89
C GLY A 181 -18.92 -1.21 9.28
N LEU A 182 -18.33 -2.32 8.84
CA LEU A 182 -17.01 -2.34 8.20
C LEU A 182 -17.10 -2.11 6.68
N GLY A 183 -18.26 -2.41 6.09
CA GLY A 183 -18.52 -2.29 4.66
C GLY A 183 -18.85 -3.66 4.03
N PRO A 184 -18.76 -3.76 2.69
CA PRO A 184 -19.10 -4.99 1.96
C PRO A 184 -18.03 -6.07 2.07
N ASP A 185 -16.76 -5.68 2.25
CA ASP A 185 -15.63 -6.59 2.36
C ASP A 185 -15.44 -7.03 3.82
N PRO A 186 -15.01 -8.28 4.06
CA PRO A 186 -14.76 -8.76 5.42
C PRO A 186 -13.57 -8.02 6.03
N GLY A 187 -13.72 -7.63 7.30
CA GLY A 187 -12.63 -7.08 8.11
C GLY A 187 -11.89 -8.14 8.91
N ALA A 188 -10.97 -7.68 9.74
CA ALA A 188 -10.17 -8.56 10.59
C ALA A 188 -9.90 -7.90 11.95
N ILE A 189 -9.88 -8.71 13.01
CA ILE A 189 -9.52 -8.27 14.37
C ILE A 189 -8.41 -9.17 14.91
N CYS A 190 -7.38 -8.56 15.47
CA CYS A 190 -6.33 -9.26 16.21
C CYS A 190 -6.41 -8.84 17.68
N VAL A 191 -6.64 -9.80 18.58
CA VAL A 191 -6.68 -9.55 20.02
C VAL A 191 -5.26 -9.54 20.56
N VAL A 192 -4.94 -8.54 21.37
CA VAL A 192 -3.61 -8.36 21.97
C VAL A 192 -3.67 -8.47 23.49
N GLY A 193 -2.53 -8.82 24.08
CA GLY A 193 -2.35 -8.88 25.55
C GLY A 193 -2.08 -10.26 26.12
N GLN A 194 -1.77 -11.25 25.28
CA GLN A 194 -1.38 -12.60 25.68
C GLN A 194 -0.12 -12.60 26.57
N MET A 195 0.74 -11.59 26.45
CA MET A 195 1.92 -11.38 27.31
C MET A 195 1.60 -10.66 28.65
N GLY A 196 0.35 -10.30 28.90
CA GLY A 196 -0.11 -9.72 30.17
C GLY A 196 0.23 -8.24 30.40
N GLU A 197 0.81 -7.55 29.43
CA GLU A 197 1.25 -6.14 29.58
C GLU A 197 0.23 -5.11 29.06
N SER A 198 -0.55 -5.44 28.03
CA SER A 198 -1.54 -4.52 27.44
C SER A 198 -2.68 -5.29 26.80
N TYR A 199 -3.87 -5.19 27.38
CA TYR A 199 -5.07 -5.88 26.88
C TYR A 199 -5.81 -5.02 25.88
N GLY A 200 -6.23 -5.61 24.76
CA GLY A 200 -6.92 -4.85 23.72
C GLY A 200 -7.12 -5.61 22.42
N PHE A 201 -7.30 -4.88 21.33
CA PHE A 201 -7.27 -5.42 19.98
C PHE A 201 -6.92 -4.34 18.94
N SER A 202 -6.41 -4.81 17.80
CA SER A 202 -6.36 -4.03 16.56
C SER A 202 -7.48 -4.47 15.63
N LEU A 203 -8.27 -3.53 15.11
CA LEU A 203 -9.38 -3.78 14.19
C LEU A 203 -9.09 -3.13 12.84
N PHE A 204 -9.12 -3.96 11.81
CA PHE A 204 -8.86 -3.59 10.42
C PHE A 204 -10.16 -3.61 9.63
N ARG A 205 -10.32 -2.62 8.75
CA ARG A 205 -11.53 -2.48 7.94
C ARG A 205 -11.69 -3.65 6.98
N THR A 206 -10.59 -4.10 6.38
CA THR A 206 -10.55 -5.25 5.47
C THR A 206 -9.52 -6.28 5.92
N VAL A 207 -9.69 -7.52 5.47
CA VAL A 207 -8.66 -8.58 5.61
C VAL A 207 -7.35 -8.17 4.92
N ALA A 208 -7.43 -7.51 3.76
CA ALA A 208 -6.23 -7.04 3.05
C ALA A 208 -5.44 -6.00 3.86
N ASP A 209 -6.12 -5.13 4.62
CA ASP A 209 -5.45 -4.20 5.52
C ASP A 209 -4.70 -4.96 6.65
N ALA A 210 -5.27 -6.03 7.17
CA ALA A 210 -4.57 -6.85 8.17
C ALA A 210 -3.32 -7.54 7.57
N GLU A 211 -3.39 -8.04 6.34
CA GLU A 211 -2.23 -8.61 5.65
C GLU A 211 -1.11 -7.59 5.45
N VAL A 212 -1.46 -6.37 4.98
CA VAL A 212 -0.50 -5.28 4.81
C VAL A 212 0.12 -4.87 6.16
N PHE A 213 -0.67 -4.85 7.23
CA PHE A 213 -0.16 -4.58 8.57
C PHE A 213 0.86 -5.62 9.00
N THR A 214 0.56 -6.91 8.89
CA THR A 214 1.46 -7.99 9.28
C THR A 214 2.76 -7.92 8.49
N ALA A 215 2.68 -7.80 7.16
CA ALA A 215 3.86 -7.69 6.31
C ALA A 215 4.72 -6.46 6.64
N ALA A 216 4.09 -5.32 6.95
CA ALA A 216 4.82 -4.10 7.32
C ALA A 216 5.54 -4.24 8.67
N VAL A 217 4.89 -4.88 9.66
CA VAL A 217 5.50 -5.13 10.98
C VAL A 217 6.67 -6.11 10.87
N GLU A 218 6.52 -7.18 10.07
CA GLU A 218 7.59 -8.18 9.84
C GLU A 218 8.78 -7.58 9.07
N ALA A 219 8.52 -6.74 8.07
CA ALA A 219 9.57 -6.11 7.26
C ALA A 219 10.27 -4.93 7.96
N ASN A 220 9.78 -4.49 9.12
CA ASN A 220 10.21 -3.26 9.77
C ASN A 220 11.70 -3.30 10.16
N GLN A 221 12.50 -2.42 9.57
CA GLN A 221 13.91 -2.25 9.90
C GLN A 221 14.12 -1.10 10.91
N PRO A 222 15.02 -1.24 11.89
CA PRO A 222 15.35 -0.15 12.81
C PRO A 222 15.77 1.13 12.07
N GLY A 223 14.99 2.20 12.23
CA GLY A 223 15.26 3.52 11.65
C GLY A 223 14.45 3.88 10.41
N GLU A 224 13.65 2.96 9.87
CA GLU A 224 12.72 3.25 8.78
C GLU A 224 11.37 3.75 9.31
N GLN A 225 10.72 4.66 8.57
CA GLN A 225 9.41 5.17 8.95
C GLN A 225 8.32 4.18 8.53
N LEU A 226 7.79 3.44 9.50
CA LEU A 226 6.74 2.46 9.29
C LEU A 226 5.44 3.14 8.82
N ARG A 227 4.89 2.69 7.69
CA ARG A 227 3.55 3.04 7.22
C ARG A 227 2.64 1.85 7.38
N LEU A 228 1.59 2.02 8.18
CA LEU A 228 0.61 0.97 8.44
C LEU A 228 -0.71 1.29 7.72
N PRO A 229 -1.56 0.32 7.43
CA PRO A 229 -2.91 0.61 6.97
C PRO A 229 -3.71 1.29 8.10
N GLN A 230 -4.75 2.01 7.72
CA GLN A 230 -5.63 2.64 8.70
C GLN A 230 -6.34 1.55 9.53
N HIS A 231 -6.27 1.66 10.86
CA HIS A 231 -6.86 0.67 11.76
C HIS A 231 -7.30 1.32 13.08
N VAL A 232 -8.27 0.69 13.74
CA VAL A 232 -8.62 1.06 15.11
C VAL A 232 -7.68 0.33 16.06
N MET A 233 -7.07 1.08 16.96
CA MET A 233 -6.38 0.54 18.12
C MET A 233 -7.30 0.72 19.33
N PHE A 234 -7.63 -0.39 19.98
CA PHE A 234 -8.38 -0.41 21.22
C PHE A 234 -7.54 -1.05 22.32
N ASN A 235 -7.43 -0.41 23.47
CA ASN A 235 -6.70 -0.94 24.61
C ASN A 235 -7.37 -0.56 25.94
N PHE A 236 -7.03 -1.32 26.98
CA PHE A 236 -7.38 -1.01 28.36
C PHE A 236 -6.17 -0.41 29.07
N ASP A 237 -6.34 0.79 29.63
CA ASP A 237 -5.33 1.47 30.43
C ASP A 237 -5.51 1.20 31.92
N ASN A 238 -4.41 1.25 32.67
CA ASN A 238 -4.47 1.31 34.13
C ASN A 238 -4.97 2.69 34.58
N ARG A 239 -5.82 2.74 35.60
CA ARG A 239 -6.33 3.99 36.20
C ARG A 239 -5.25 5.05 36.45
N ARG A 240 -4.02 4.64 36.81
CA ARG A 240 -2.89 5.54 37.10
C ARG A 240 -2.30 6.20 35.85
N GLU A 241 -2.56 5.63 34.68
CA GLU A 241 -2.10 6.12 33.38
C GLU A 241 -3.16 6.97 32.68
N VAL A 242 -4.42 6.90 33.16
CA VAL A 242 -5.53 7.69 32.63
C VAL A 242 -5.46 9.14 33.17
N PRO A 243 -5.49 10.15 32.28
CA PRO A 243 -5.53 11.57 32.66
C PRO A 243 -6.69 11.93 33.60
N THR A 244 -6.50 12.98 34.40
CA THR A 244 -7.50 13.41 35.40
C THR A 244 -8.84 13.79 34.76
N TRP A 245 -8.82 14.59 33.68
CA TRP A 245 -10.03 15.01 32.97
C TRP A 245 -10.88 13.81 32.51
N ALA A 246 -10.24 12.76 32.01
CA ALA A 246 -10.90 11.56 31.50
C ALA A 246 -11.61 10.82 32.64
N VAL A 247 -10.96 10.72 33.80
CA VAL A 247 -11.58 10.07 34.96
C VAL A 247 -12.74 10.88 35.53
N GLU A 248 -12.60 12.20 35.57
CA GLU A 248 -13.68 13.09 35.98
C GLU A 248 -14.88 12.99 35.05
N GLU A 249 -14.66 12.89 33.73
CA GLU A 249 -15.72 12.69 32.75
C GLU A 249 -16.42 11.33 32.89
N ILE A 250 -15.65 10.24 33.02
CA ILE A 250 -16.17 8.90 33.29
C ILE A 250 -17.03 8.91 34.55
N ALA A 251 -16.56 9.56 35.62
CA ALA A 251 -17.31 9.67 36.88
C ALA A 251 -18.58 10.53 36.74
N LYS A 252 -18.51 11.64 35.99
CA LYS A 252 -19.63 12.55 35.72
C LYS A 252 -20.77 11.83 35.01
N TYR A 253 -20.48 11.06 33.96
CA TYR A 253 -21.48 10.33 33.18
C TYR A 253 -21.75 8.92 33.69
N ARG A 254 -20.99 8.44 34.67
CA ARG A 254 -21.09 7.11 35.29
C ARG A 254 -20.94 5.99 34.25
N TRP A 255 -20.03 6.16 33.31
CA TRP A 255 -19.72 5.11 32.34
C TRP A 255 -19.11 3.90 33.05
N GLU A 256 -19.48 2.71 32.59
CA GLU A 256 -19.06 1.45 33.21
C GLU A 256 -17.57 1.17 32.95
N VAL A 257 -16.85 0.81 34.01
CA VAL A 257 -15.45 0.37 33.93
C VAL A 257 -15.33 -0.93 34.73
N ALA A 258 -14.79 -1.99 34.13
CA ALA A 258 -14.79 -3.32 34.74
C ALA A 258 -13.84 -3.46 35.95
N GLY A 259 -12.88 -2.56 36.09
CA GLY A 259 -11.88 -2.59 37.16
C GLY A 259 -10.80 -1.51 36.99
N PRO A 260 -9.84 -1.43 37.93
CA PRO A 260 -8.78 -0.43 37.89
C PRO A 260 -7.84 -0.55 36.68
N ASP A 261 -7.78 -1.72 36.03
CA ASP A 261 -6.95 -1.99 34.85
C ASP A 261 -7.77 -2.05 33.55
N ALA A 262 -9.01 -1.56 33.58
CA ALA A 262 -9.99 -1.75 32.50
C ALA A 262 -10.53 -0.44 31.93
N TYR A 263 -9.74 0.65 31.95
CA TYR A 263 -10.17 1.93 31.40
C TYR A 263 -10.09 1.90 29.87
N PRO A 264 -11.22 1.95 29.14
CA PRO A 264 -11.22 1.79 27.69
C PRO A 264 -10.62 3.00 26.98
N ARG A 265 -9.73 2.74 26.02
CA ARG A 265 -9.22 3.75 25.09
C ARG A 265 -9.32 3.23 23.66
N ALA A 266 -9.91 4.03 22.80
CA ALA A 266 -10.12 3.70 21.39
C ALA A 266 -9.67 4.87 20.51
N VAL A 267 -8.78 4.60 19.55
CA VAL A 267 -8.31 5.60 18.59
C VAL A 267 -8.26 5.00 17.19
N MET A 268 -8.50 5.84 16.19
CA MET A 268 -8.19 5.51 14.82
C MET A 268 -6.75 5.94 14.53
N ILE A 269 -5.94 5.01 14.03
CA ILE A 269 -4.57 5.26 13.56
C ILE A 269 -4.60 5.36 12.04
N ASP A 270 -4.08 6.45 11.49
CA ASP A 270 -3.93 6.63 10.04
C ASP A 270 -2.60 6.07 9.51
N PRO A 271 -2.39 6.04 8.19
CA PRO A 271 -1.17 5.50 7.62
C PRO A 271 0.14 6.24 7.93
N ASP A 272 0.04 7.46 8.43
CA ASP A 272 1.20 8.23 8.91
C ASP A 272 1.37 8.09 10.44
N MET A 273 0.69 7.11 11.06
CA MET A 273 0.70 6.83 12.50
C MET A 273 0.13 7.99 13.35
N VAL A 274 -0.73 8.81 12.77
CA VAL A 274 -1.43 9.88 13.48
C VAL A 274 -2.74 9.33 14.05
N ALA A 275 -2.88 9.45 15.37
CA ALA A 275 -4.09 9.06 16.09
C ALA A 275 -5.16 10.16 16.04
N ARG A 276 -6.43 9.73 15.95
CA ARG A 276 -7.61 10.56 16.22
C ARG A 276 -8.66 9.80 17.02
N GLY A 277 -9.58 10.54 17.62
CA GLY A 277 -10.81 9.96 18.17
C GLY A 277 -11.65 9.28 17.09
N LEU A 278 -12.46 8.32 17.51
CA LEU A 278 -13.43 7.64 16.64
C LEU A 278 -14.59 8.58 16.29
N THR A 279 -15.16 8.40 15.09
CA THR A 279 -16.48 8.99 14.76
C THR A 279 -17.59 8.20 15.43
N ARG A 280 -18.83 8.72 15.42
CA ARG A 280 -19.97 8.00 15.98
C ARG A 280 -20.19 6.62 15.34
N ASP A 281 -20.08 6.53 14.02
CA ASP A 281 -20.26 5.27 13.28
C ASP A 281 -19.14 4.26 13.57
N GLU A 282 -17.91 4.73 13.74
CA GLU A 282 -16.77 3.91 14.15
C GLU A 282 -16.95 3.41 15.59
N THR A 283 -17.36 4.28 16.53
CA THR A 283 -17.66 3.89 17.91
C THR A 283 -18.77 2.85 17.97
N ARG A 284 -19.85 3.04 17.20
CA ARG A 284 -20.93 2.04 17.09
C ARG A 284 -20.38 0.70 16.62
N THR A 285 -19.64 0.68 15.52
CA THR A 285 -19.10 -0.56 14.92
C THR A 285 -18.17 -1.28 15.89
N VAL A 286 -17.27 -0.53 16.54
CA VAL A 286 -16.35 -1.05 17.57
C VAL A 286 -17.13 -1.62 18.76
N THR A 287 -18.18 -0.93 19.23
CA THR A 287 -19.05 -1.40 20.31
C THR A 287 -19.73 -2.72 19.96
N GLU A 288 -20.29 -2.83 18.76
CA GLU A 288 -20.95 -4.05 18.28
C GLU A 288 -19.97 -5.23 18.20
N ILE A 289 -18.76 -4.99 17.70
CA ILE A 289 -17.69 -6.00 17.61
C ILE A 289 -17.23 -6.47 18.99
N MET A 290 -17.06 -5.57 19.98
CA MET A 290 -16.70 -5.96 21.35
C MET A 290 -17.71 -6.93 21.96
N ILE A 291 -19.01 -6.65 21.77
CA ILE A 291 -20.07 -7.54 22.26
C ILE A 291 -20.01 -8.90 21.56
N ALA A 292 -19.87 -8.90 20.23
CA ALA A 292 -19.76 -10.12 19.45
C ALA A 292 -18.54 -10.97 19.86
N VAL A 293 -17.37 -10.36 20.04
CA VAL A 293 -16.16 -11.06 20.48
C VAL A 293 -16.34 -11.64 21.88
N ALA A 294 -16.96 -10.89 22.81
CA ALA A 294 -17.26 -11.40 24.13
C ALA A 294 -18.24 -12.60 24.09
N GLU A 295 -19.23 -12.57 23.21
CA GLU A 295 -20.17 -13.67 22.98
C GLU A 295 -19.46 -14.89 22.39
N LEU A 296 -18.63 -14.70 21.34
CA LEU A 296 -17.80 -15.74 20.74
C LEU A 296 -16.94 -16.43 21.81
N VAL A 297 -16.22 -15.67 22.61
CA VAL A 297 -15.35 -16.21 23.66
C VAL A 297 -16.17 -16.96 24.70
N THR A 298 -17.33 -16.44 25.09
CA THR A 298 -18.20 -17.10 26.08
C THR A 298 -18.76 -18.42 25.54
N ALA A 299 -19.21 -18.45 24.28
CA ALA A 299 -19.83 -19.60 23.65
C ALA A 299 -18.81 -20.67 23.21
N LYS A 300 -17.61 -20.24 22.80
CA LYS A 300 -16.64 -21.06 22.07
C LYS A 300 -15.27 -21.15 22.74
N ARG A 301 -15.11 -20.73 24.01
CA ARG A 301 -13.82 -20.71 24.73
C ARG A 301 -12.95 -21.95 24.51
N GLN A 302 -13.52 -23.13 24.72
CA GLN A 302 -12.77 -24.40 24.62
C GLN A 302 -12.37 -24.74 23.18
N GLU A 303 -13.17 -24.34 22.18
CA GLU A 303 -12.80 -24.50 20.77
C GLU A 303 -11.68 -23.53 20.39
N LEU A 304 -11.70 -22.30 20.93
CA LEU A 304 -10.67 -21.29 20.67
C LEU A 304 -9.33 -21.63 21.31
N ILE A 305 -9.31 -22.09 22.58
CA ILE A 305 -8.07 -22.49 23.26
C ILE A 305 -7.38 -23.65 22.50
N ARG A 306 -8.16 -24.60 21.98
CA ARG A 306 -7.63 -25.71 21.18
C ARG A 306 -6.98 -25.26 19.87
N LEU A 307 -7.29 -24.07 19.36
CA LEU A 307 -6.62 -23.57 18.17
C LEU A 307 -5.12 -23.40 18.43
N GLU A 308 -4.73 -22.92 19.61
CA GLU A 308 -3.32 -22.72 19.97
C GLU A 308 -2.58 -24.06 20.02
N GLU A 309 -3.18 -25.07 20.67
CA GLU A 309 -2.62 -26.43 20.77
C GLU A 309 -2.35 -27.03 19.38
N VAL A 310 -3.32 -26.96 18.46
CA VAL A 310 -3.17 -27.52 17.10
C VAL A 310 -2.18 -26.72 16.25
N MET A 311 -2.12 -25.39 16.45
CA MET A 311 -1.17 -24.52 15.77
C MET A 311 0.27 -24.78 16.20
N GLU A 312 0.53 -25.05 17.49
CA GLU A 312 1.85 -25.43 18.01
C GLU A 312 2.33 -26.80 17.50
N ASP A 313 1.40 -27.76 17.36
CA ASP A 313 1.70 -29.11 16.88
C ASP A 313 2.05 -29.18 15.38
N GLY A 314 1.84 -28.09 14.62
CA GLY A 314 2.17 -27.99 13.19
C GLY A 314 1.24 -28.78 12.26
N ASP A 315 0.19 -29.43 12.79
CA ASP A 315 -0.83 -30.13 12.00
C ASP A 315 -1.91 -29.15 11.50
N VAL A 316 -1.45 -28.25 10.64
CA VAL A 316 -2.22 -27.16 10.03
C VAL A 316 -3.50 -27.63 9.34
N ASP A 317 -3.45 -28.78 8.66
CA ASP A 317 -4.58 -29.36 7.94
C ASP A 317 -5.71 -29.84 8.88
N SER A 318 -5.38 -30.05 10.15
CA SER A 318 -6.35 -30.45 11.18
C SER A 318 -7.04 -29.28 11.88
N VAL A 319 -6.56 -28.04 11.69
CA VAL A 319 -7.14 -26.84 12.32
C VAL A 319 -8.56 -26.62 11.80
N ARG A 320 -9.55 -26.91 12.63
CA ARG A 320 -10.96 -26.62 12.32
C ARG A 320 -11.29 -25.18 12.65
N GLN A 321 -11.82 -24.46 11.66
CA GLN A 321 -12.34 -23.11 11.89
C GLN A 321 -13.49 -23.12 12.91
N VAL A 322 -13.37 -22.23 13.89
CA VAL A 322 -14.45 -21.83 14.78
C VAL A 322 -15.26 -20.75 14.07
N VAL A 323 -16.46 -21.13 13.63
CA VAL A 323 -17.42 -20.21 13.01
C VAL A 323 -18.46 -19.83 14.06
N HIS A 324 -18.70 -18.53 14.20
CA HIS A 324 -19.71 -18.00 15.11
C HIS A 324 -20.48 -16.86 14.43
N ARG A 325 -21.77 -16.76 14.73
CA ARG A 325 -22.61 -15.65 14.30
C ARG A 325 -23.31 -15.10 15.54
N ALA A 326 -22.98 -13.86 15.89
CA ALA A 326 -23.56 -13.15 17.02
C ALA A 326 -24.71 -12.26 16.55
N GLU A 327 -25.83 -12.26 17.29
CA GLU A 327 -26.91 -11.29 17.12
C GLU A 327 -26.76 -10.21 18.20
N VAL A 328 -26.15 -9.10 17.83
CA VAL A 328 -25.78 -8.04 18.76
C VAL A 328 -26.89 -7.01 18.84
N LYS A 329 -27.39 -6.78 20.06
CA LYS A 329 -28.38 -5.73 20.35
C LYS A 329 -27.71 -4.56 21.04
N THR A 330 -27.81 -3.37 20.45
CA THR A 330 -27.27 -2.14 21.01
C THR A 330 -28.34 -1.05 21.06
N ALA A 331 -27.97 0.13 21.58
CA ALA A 331 -28.82 1.31 21.53
C ALA A 331 -29.14 1.76 20.09
N TRP A 332 -28.34 1.34 19.10
CA TRP A 332 -28.51 1.70 17.68
C TRP A 332 -29.27 0.66 16.85
N GLY A 333 -29.78 -0.38 17.50
CA GLY A 333 -30.54 -1.45 16.87
C GLY A 333 -29.87 -2.82 16.96
N GLU A 334 -30.40 -3.76 16.19
CA GLU A 334 -29.90 -5.14 16.11
C GLU A 334 -29.03 -5.29 14.86
N THR A 335 -27.89 -5.96 15.01
CA THR A 335 -26.98 -6.29 13.91
C THR A 335 -26.51 -7.73 14.04
N ALA A 336 -26.15 -8.36 12.92
CA ALA A 336 -25.55 -9.68 12.93
C ALA A 336 -24.07 -9.58 12.55
N ILE A 337 -23.21 -10.18 13.36
CA ILE A 337 -21.76 -10.21 13.11
C ILE A 337 -21.34 -11.67 12.90
N GLY A 338 -20.79 -11.94 11.71
CA GLY A 338 -20.13 -13.21 11.40
C GLY A 338 -18.67 -13.16 11.84
N MET A 339 -18.21 -14.21 12.51
CA MET A 339 -16.82 -14.39 12.93
C MET A 339 -16.31 -15.76 12.50
N VAL A 340 -15.07 -15.79 11.99
CA VAL A 340 -14.37 -17.02 11.67
C VAL A 340 -12.96 -16.95 12.23
N ALA A 341 -12.63 -17.87 13.13
CA ALA A 341 -11.33 -17.98 13.79
C ALA A 341 -10.69 -19.37 13.56
N PRO A 342 -9.41 -19.46 13.21
CA PRO A 342 -8.57 -18.37 12.78
C PRO A 342 -8.97 -17.88 11.37
N LEU A 343 -8.76 -16.58 11.10
CA LEU A 343 -8.83 -15.97 9.75
C LEU A 343 -7.91 -16.76 8.81
N TRP A 344 -6.77 -17.17 9.35
CA TRP A 344 -5.79 -18.07 8.74
C TRP A 344 -5.85 -19.41 9.48
N VAL A 345 -6.70 -20.35 9.06
CA VAL A 345 -6.21 -21.74 9.12
C VAL A 345 -5.00 -21.68 8.24
N TYR A 346 -3.81 -21.78 8.83
CA TYR A 346 -2.52 -21.69 8.15
C TYR A 346 -2.71 -22.20 6.71
N ARG A 347 -2.83 -21.28 5.76
CA ARG A 347 -1.90 -21.41 4.68
C ARG A 347 -0.67 -20.81 5.31
N THR A 348 0.20 -21.66 5.86
CA THR A 348 1.55 -21.64 5.32
C THR A 348 1.34 -21.31 3.86
N ARG A 349 1.71 -20.09 3.48
CA ARG A 349 1.97 -19.74 2.09
C ARG A 349 2.45 -21.04 1.50
N PRO A 350 1.69 -21.68 0.58
CA PRO A 350 2.17 -22.95 0.09
C PRO A 350 3.61 -22.69 -0.28
N GLU A 351 4.56 -23.41 0.32
CA GLU A 351 5.86 -23.53 -0.34
C GLU A 351 5.50 -23.86 -1.80
N ALA A 352 6.21 -23.36 -2.81
CA ALA A 352 5.77 -23.53 -4.20
C ALA A 352 5.26 -24.97 -4.50
N ASP A 353 5.88 -25.95 -3.83
CA ASP A 353 5.49 -27.36 -3.68
C ASP A 353 4.03 -27.61 -3.21
N ASP A 354 3.51 -26.96 -2.17
CA ASP A 354 2.12 -27.10 -1.68
C ASP A 354 1.07 -26.52 -2.65
N LEU A 355 1.41 -25.47 -3.43
CA LEU A 355 0.50 -24.86 -4.41
C LEU A 355 0.35 -25.81 -5.59
N LEU A 356 1.48 -26.33 -6.06
CA LEU A 356 1.56 -27.27 -7.17
C LEU A 356 0.92 -28.60 -6.82
N ASP A 357 1.15 -29.12 -5.60
CA ASP A 357 0.47 -30.32 -5.09
C ASP A 357 -1.05 -30.14 -5.03
N ALA A 358 -1.52 -29.00 -4.53
CA ALA A 358 -2.94 -28.71 -4.45
C ALA A 358 -3.57 -28.53 -5.84
N PHE A 359 -2.84 -27.92 -6.78
CA PHE A 359 -3.24 -27.77 -8.16
C PHE A 359 -3.28 -29.12 -8.88
N GLU A 360 -2.26 -29.98 -8.74
CA GLU A 360 -2.24 -31.31 -9.35
C GLU A 360 -3.44 -32.15 -8.90
N ARG A 361 -3.82 -32.05 -7.62
CA ARG A 361 -4.99 -32.73 -7.04
C ARG A 361 -6.33 -32.11 -7.48
N SER A 362 -6.35 -30.94 -8.10
CA SER A 362 -7.56 -30.25 -8.50
C SER A 362 -8.16 -30.82 -9.80
N PRO A 363 -9.49 -30.67 -10.03
CA PRO A 363 -10.09 -31.03 -11.31
C PRO A 363 -9.43 -30.27 -12.46
N GLY A 364 -8.78 -31.00 -13.37
CA GLY A 364 -8.09 -30.43 -14.53
C GLY A 364 -6.66 -29.95 -14.28
N GLY A 365 -6.18 -29.86 -13.03
CA GLY A 365 -4.83 -29.39 -12.73
C GLY A 365 -3.75 -30.43 -13.00
N LYS A 366 -4.05 -31.72 -12.79
CA LYS A 366 -3.15 -32.84 -13.12
C LYS A 366 -2.60 -32.82 -14.56
N GLN A 367 -3.40 -32.37 -15.52
CA GLN A 367 -3.00 -32.29 -16.92
C GLN A 367 -1.87 -31.27 -17.15
N TYR A 368 -1.81 -30.23 -16.33
CA TYR A 368 -0.94 -29.06 -16.50
C TYR A 368 0.11 -28.92 -15.39
N ALA A 369 0.34 -29.97 -14.58
CA ALA A 369 1.20 -29.89 -13.40
C ALA A 369 2.63 -29.45 -13.73
N ALA A 370 3.24 -30.07 -14.76
CA ALA A 370 4.61 -29.73 -15.19
C ALA A 370 4.71 -28.29 -15.75
N ASP A 371 3.71 -27.84 -16.50
CA ASP A 371 3.67 -26.47 -17.01
C ASP A 371 3.45 -25.46 -15.88
N ALA A 372 2.63 -25.79 -14.89
CA ALA A 372 2.37 -24.96 -13.72
C ALA A 372 3.64 -24.77 -12.88
N GLU A 373 4.40 -25.85 -12.64
CA GLU A 373 5.68 -25.81 -11.93
C GLU A 373 6.67 -24.87 -12.62
N MET A 374 6.84 -25.04 -13.93
CA MET A 374 7.71 -24.19 -14.74
C MET A 374 7.26 -22.72 -14.73
N LEU A 375 5.95 -22.45 -14.78
CA LEU A 375 5.43 -21.08 -14.70
C LEU A 375 5.68 -20.43 -13.34
N CYS A 376 5.48 -21.16 -12.24
CA CYS A 376 5.78 -20.68 -10.88
C CYS A 376 7.27 -20.32 -10.75
N GLU A 377 8.17 -21.21 -11.17
CA GLU A 377 9.63 -20.99 -11.09
C GLU A 377 10.06 -19.72 -11.85
N HIS A 378 9.51 -19.48 -13.05
CA HIS A 378 9.85 -18.31 -13.86
C HIS A 378 9.34 -17.00 -13.25
N VAL A 379 8.16 -17.04 -12.61
CA VAL A 379 7.60 -15.85 -11.94
C VAL A 379 8.45 -15.50 -10.72
N GLU A 380 8.72 -16.48 -9.86
CA GLU A 380 9.53 -16.29 -8.66
C GLU A 380 10.93 -15.79 -9.00
N THR A 381 11.61 -16.46 -9.94
CA THR A 381 12.98 -16.11 -10.33
C THR A 381 13.07 -14.72 -10.98
N THR A 382 12.04 -14.29 -11.71
CA THR A 382 12.11 -13.05 -12.49
C THR A 382 11.60 -11.83 -11.74
N PHE A 383 10.53 -11.99 -10.98
CA PHE A 383 9.81 -10.88 -10.37
C PHE A 383 9.96 -10.86 -8.84
N ASP A 384 10.58 -11.87 -8.24
CA ASP A 384 10.75 -11.99 -6.79
C ASP A 384 9.40 -11.94 -6.04
N VAL A 385 8.35 -12.48 -6.68
CA VAL A 385 7.00 -12.60 -6.14
C VAL A 385 6.47 -14.02 -6.38
N PRO A 386 5.60 -14.54 -5.51
CA PRO A 386 4.96 -15.84 -5.73
C PRO A 386 3.93 -15.74 -6.87
N PHE A 387 3.62 -16.87 -7.50
CA PHE A 387 2.77 -16.90 -8.70
C PHE A 387 1.41 -16.22 -8.50
N GLU A 388 0.74 -16.44 -7.37
CA GLU A 388 -0.58 -15.90 -7.06
C GLU A 388 -0.61 -14.38 -6.78
N ALA A 389 0.56 -13.77 -6.52
CA ALA A 389 0.72 -12.34 -6.31
C ALA A 389 1.11 -11.59 -7.60
N MET A 390 1.40 -12.31 -8.67
CA MET A 390 1.77 -11.74 -9.96
C MET A 390 0.70 -10.78 -10.47
N THR A 391 1.11 -9.56 -10.80
CA THR A 391 0.26 -8.50 -11.34
C THR A 391 0.00 -8.68 -12.84
N PRO A 392 -1.03 -8.02 -13.40
CA PRO A 392 -1.31 -8.07 -14.84
C PRO A 392 -0.15 -7.60 -15.74
N ASP A 393 0.64 -6.63 -15.27
CA ASP A 393 1.78 -6.12 -16.04
C ASP A 393 2.96 -7.10 -16.01
N GLU A 394 3.22 -7.74 -14.87
CA GLU A 394 4.20 -8.83 -14.75
C GLU A 394 3.79 -10.04 -15.58
N MET A 395 2.50 -10.42 -15.59
CA MET A 395 2.01 -11.49 -16.46
C MET A 395 2.22 -11.18 -17.95
N ARG A 396 2.02 -9.92 -18.36
CA ARG A 396 2.34 -9.49 -19.74
C ARG A 396 3.83 -9.59 -20.01
N ALA A 397 4.68 -9.17 -19.08
CA ALA A 397 6.13 -9.26 -19.22
C ALA A 397 6.59 -10.73 -19.27
N LEU A 398 6.03 -11.60 -18.43
CA LEU A 398 6.26 -13.04 -18.42
C LEU A 398 6.04 -13.64 -19.82
N LEU A 399 4.83 -13.42 -20.37
CA LEU A 399 4.45 -13.96 -21.67
C LEU A 399 5.22 -13.31 -22.82
N LEU A 400 5.41 -11.99 -22.82
CA LEU A 400 5.90 -11.29 -24.02
C LEU A 400 7.41 -11.13 -24.05
N ASP A 401 8.09 -11.21 -22.92
CA ASP A 401 9.52 -10.89 -22.81
C ASP A 401 10.34 -11.97 -22.09
N VAL A 402 9.82 -12.59 -21.02
CA VAL A 402 10.56 -13.61 -20.24
C VAL A 402 10.56 -14.97 -20.94
N LEU A 403 9.39 -15.58 -21.15
CA LEU A 403 9.29 -16.90 -21.78
C LEU A 403 9.85 -16.91 -23.22
N PRO A 404 9.61 -15.89 -24.08
CA PRO A 404 10.24 -15.81 -25.39
C PRO A 404 11.76 -15.81 -25.35
N ARG A 405 12.34 -15.27 -24.28
CA ARG A 405 13.78 -15.21 -24.09
C ARG A 405 14.37 -16.49 -23.53
N GLN A 406 13.68 -17.15 -22.59
CA GLN A 406 14.23 -18.23 -21.78
C GLN A 406 13.74 -19.62 -22.18
N LEU A 407 12.45 -19.78 -22.50
CA LEU A 407 11.84 -21.09 -22.71
C LEU A 407 12.07 -21.62 -24.13
N SER A 408 12.68 -22.79 -24.26
CA SER A 408 13.05 -23.41 -25.54
C SER A 408 12.02 -24.45 -26.01
N VAL A 409 10.78 -24.01 -26.20
CA VAL A 409 9.66 -24.81 -26.73
C VAL A 409 9.25 -24.33 -28.13
N GLU A 410 8.62 -25.20 -28.92
CA GLU A 410 8.13 -24.79 -30.24
C GLU A 410 6.90 -23.88 -30.09
N ALA A 411 6.73 -22.95 -31.04
CA ALA A 411 5.60 -22.02 -31.00
C ALA A 411 4.23 -22.69 -31.17
N THR A 412 4.20 -23.98 -31.53
CA THR A 412 3.00 -24.82 -31.57
C THR A 412 2.54 -25.28 -30.19
N GLU A 413 3.42 -25.24 -29.19
CA GLU A 413 3.14 -25.65 -27.80
C GLU A 413 2.68 -24.45 -26.94
N CYS A 414 2.69 -23.24 -27.50
CA CYS A 414 2.26 -22.01 -26.81
C CYS A 414 0.80 -22.05 -26.35
N SER A 415 -0.07 -22.78 -27.06
CA SER A 415 -1.46 -22.95 -26.64
C SER A 415 -1.57 -23.72 -25.32
N GLU A 416 -0.73 -24.74 -25.13
CA GLU A 416 -0.74 -25.56 -23.90
C GLU A 416 -0.28 -24.73 -22.70
N ILE A 417 0.77 -23.91 -22.87
CA ILE A 417 1.22 -22.96 -21.84
C ILE A 417 0.13 -21.95 -21.46
N VAL A 418 -0.62 -21.43 -22.45
CA VAL A 418 -1.71 -20.49 -22.18
C VAL A 418 -2.86 -21.16 -21.44
N GLU A 419 -3.20 -22.41 -21.78
CA GLU A 419 -4.22 -23.17 -21.05
C GLU A 419 -3.77 -23.55 -19.65
N ALA A 420 -2.51 -23.94 -19.46
CA ALA A 420 -1.91 -24.20 -18.15
C ALA A 420 -1.95 -22.95 -17.27
N LEU A 421 -1.51 -21.80 -17.80
CA LEU A 421 -1.56 -20.51 -17.11
C LEU A 421 -3.00 -20.13 -16.75
N ARG A 422 -3.96 -20.36 -17.66
CA ARG A 422 -5.38 -20.11 -17.39
C ARG A 422 -5.92 -21.00 -16.28
N ALA A 423 -5.60 -22.29 -16.31
CA ALA A 423 -6.02 -23.26 -15.31
C ALA A 423 -5.45 -22.91 -13.93
N LEU A 424 -4.16 -22.59 -13.86
CA LEU A 424 -3.49 -22.21 -12.61
C LEU A 424 -4.03 -20.88 -12.05
N LEU A 425 -4.20 -19.85 -12.88
CA LEU A 425 -4.79 -18.57 -12.46
C LEU A 425 -6.24 -18.73 -11.98
N ALA A 426 -7.05 -19.55 -12.67
CA ALA A 426 -8.43 -19.83 -12.26
C ALA A 426 -8.47 -20.60 -10.93
N PHE A 427 -7.55 -21.56 -10.75
CA PHE A 427 -7.36 -22.27 -9.49
C PHE A 427 -6.99 -21.29 -8.37
N CYS A 428 -5.98 -20.44 -8.55
CA CYS A 428 -5.57 -19.45 -7.56
C CYS A 428 -6.69 -18.43 -7.26
N ALA A 429 -7.38 -17.91 -8.28
CA ALA A 429 -8.49 -16.98 -8.10
C ALA A 429 -9.63 -17.59 -7.27
N THR A 430 -9.90 -18.89 -7.44
CA THR A 430 -10.99 -19.58 -6.73
C THR A 430 -10.55 -20.07 -5.35
N ARG A 431 -9.43 -20.79 -5.30
CA ARG A 431 -8.93 -21.48 -4.10
C ARG A 431 -8.28 -20.52 -3.13
N LEU A 432 -7.56 -19.50 -3.59
CA LEU A 432 -6.87 -18.50 -2.75
C LEU A 432 -7.64 -17.18 -2.67
N SER A 433 -8.74 -17.01 -3.40
CA SER A 433 -9.45 -15.72 -3.52
C SER A 433 -8.54 -14.58 -3.98
N SER A 434 -7.48 -14.88 -4.76
CA SER A 434 -6.49 -13.89 -5.20
C SER A 434 -7.10 -12.94 -6.23
N ALA A 435 -7.24 -11.66 -5.83
CA ALA A 435 -7.66 -10.57 -6.71
C ALA A 435 -6.66 -10.36 -7.88
N HIS A 436 -5.37 -10.57 -7.63
CA HIS A 436 -4.31 -10.50 -8.64
C HIS A 436 -4.48 -11.59 -9.70
N SER A 437 -4.73 -12.83 -9.27
CA SER A 437 -4.98 -13.95 -10.19
C SER A 437 -6.24 -13.73 -11.05
N ALA A 438 -7.31 -13.20 -10.45
CA ALA A 438 -8.51 -12.82 -11.19
C ALA A 438 -8.26 -11.70 -12.21
N ALA A 439 -7.47 -10.68 -11.84
CA ALA A 439 -7.08 -9.60 -12.74
C ALA A 439 -6.20 -10.10 -13.89
N CYS A 440 -5.24 -10.98 -13.62
CA CYS A 440 -4.40 -11.65 -14.62
C CYS A 440 -5.23 -12.49 -15.59
N LEU A 441 -6.20 -13.26 -15.08
CA LEU A 441 -7.13 -14.03 -15.91
C LEU A 441 -7.93 -13.13 -16.87
N SER A 442 -8.35 -11.95 -16.43
CA SER A 442 -9.12 -11.00 -17.24
C SER A 442 -8.35 -10.46 -18.46
N ILE A 443 -7.03 -10.37 -18.37
CA ILE A 443 -6.19 -9.87 -19.47
C ILE A 443 -5.64 -10.98 -20.37
N LEU A 444 -5.75 -12.25 -19.94
CA LEU A 444 -5.36 -13.45 -20.72
C LEU A 444 -6.37 -13.76 -21.84
N THR A 445 -6.52 -12.79 -22.74
CA THR A 445 -7.43 -12.83 -23.88
C THR A 445 -6.83 -13.62 -25.06
N PRO A 446 -7.65 -14.10 -26.02
CA PRO A 446 -7.15 -14.70 -27.26
C PRO A 446 -6.16 -13.79 -28.02
N ALA A 447 -6.38 -12.48 -27.98
CA ALA A 447 -5.47 -11.51 -28.59
C ALA A 447 -4.09 -11.45 -27.91
N LEU A 448 -4.02 -11.67 -26.58
CA LEU A 448 -2.74 -11.77 -25.86
C LEU A 448 -2.04 -13.09 -26.19
N ALA A 449 -2.78 -14.20 -26.26
CA ALA A 449 -2.24 -15.50 -26.67
C ALA A 449 -1.61 -15.45 -28.08
N THR A 450 -2.28 -14.82 -29.06
CA THR A 450 -1.69 -14.63 -30.40
C THR A 450 -0.43 -13.76 -30.37
N LYS A 451 -0.37 -12.74 -29.49
CA LYS A 451 0.84 -11.93 -29.33
C LYS A 451 1.98 -12.74 -28.71
N PHE A 452 1.67 -13.61 -27.76
CA PHE A 452 2.63 -14.52 -27.14
C PHE A 452 3.21 -15.49 -28.16
N GLU A 453 2.38 -16.18 -28.95
CA GLU A 453 2.84 -17.07 -30.03
C GLU A 453 3.79 -16.35 -31.00
N ARG A 454 3.44 -15.12 -31.40
CA ARG A 454 4.29 -14.31 -32.27
C ARG A 454 5.62 -13.96 -31.61
N ALA A 455 5.62 -13.65 -30.31
CA ALA A 455 6.84 -13.36 -29.56
C ALA A 455 7.74 -14.61 -29.46
N MET A 456 7.16 -15.79 -29.26
CA MET A 456 7.87 -17.08 -29.22
C MET A 456 8.51 -17.47 -30.56
N ARG A 457 8.04 -16.91 -31.69
CA ARG A 457 8.65 -17.08 -33.02
C ARG A 457 9.69 -16.02 -33.38
N ASP A 458 9.78 -14.93 -32.62
CA ASP A 458 10.68 -13.82 -32.93
C ASP A 458 12.09 -14.10 -32.41
N GLU A 459 12.99 -14.49 -33.31
CA GLU A 459 14.39 -14.77 -32.99
C GLU A 459 15.13 -13.57 -32.35
N ASN A 460 14.64 -12.33 -32.56
CA ASN A 460 15.24 -11.17 -31.92
C ASN A 460 14.94 -11.08 -30.42
N LYS A 461 13.95 -11.84 -29.93
CA LYS A 461 13.61 -11.94 -28.51
C LYS A 461 14.32 -13.08 -27.78
N PHE A 462 15.02 -13.96 -28.51
CA PHE A 462 15.63 -15.14 -27.90
C PHE A 462 16.86 -14.76 -27.08
N GLY A 463 16.99 -15.40 -25.92
CA GLY A 463 18.22 -15.37 -25.15
C GLY A 463 19.34 -16.13 -25.87
N PRO A 464 20.61 -15.90 -25.49
CA PRO A 464 21.75 -16.59 -26.09
C PRO A 464 21.65 -18.13 -25.99
N ALA A 465 21.18 -18.65 -24.85
CA ALA A 465 20.99 -20.08 -24.63
C ALA A 465 19.92 -20.67 -25.55
N LYS A 466 18.73 -20.06 -25.60
CA LYS A 466 17.64 -20.47 -26.49
C LYS A 466 18.03 -20.42 -27.97
N THR A 467 18.81 -19.43 -28.39
CA THR A 467 19.29 -19.34 -29.79
C THR A 467 20.14 -20.55 -30.17
N ILE A 468 21.00 -21.01 -29.26
CA ILE A 468 21.84 -22.19 -29.47
C ILE A 468 20.97 -23.44 -29.53
N ILE A 469 20.03 -23.61 -28.59
CA ILE A 469 19.12 -24.77 -28.55
C ILE A 469 18.23 -24.83 -29.81
N MET A 470 17.58 -23.74 -30.18
CA MET A 470 16.73 -23.70 -31.38
C MET A 470 17.51 -23.94 -32.67
N ALA A 471 18.79 -23.57 -32.72
CA ALA A 471 19.66 -23.85 -33.86
C ALA A 471 20.03 -25.34 -33.96
N GLY A 472 20.14 -26.06 -32.83
CA GLY A 472 20.35 -27.52 -32.81
C GLY A 472 19.11 -28.30 -33.21
N ILE A 473 17.93 -27.93 -32.69
CA ILE A 473 16.64 -28.55 -33.07
C ILE A 473 16.42 -28.43 -34.59
N ARG A 474 16.63 -27.24 -35.17
CA ARG A 474 16.51 -27.03 -36.63
C ARG A 474 17.54 -27.79 -37.45
N ALA A 475 18.70 -28.07 -36.87
CA ALA A 475 19.73 -28.88 -37.51
C ALA A 475 19.42 -30.39 -37.41
N GLY A 476 18.29 -30.77 -36.81
CA GLY A 476 17.82 -32.15 -36.69
C GLY A 476 18.44 -32.91 -35.52
N PHE A 477 19.04 -32.20 -34.56
CA PHE A 477 19.57 -32.82 -33.35
C PHE A 477 18.46 -32.98 -32.32
N ASP A 478 18.43 -34.14 -31.68
CA ASP A 478 17.58 -34.38 -30.53
C ASP A 478 18.22 -33.75 -29.28
N LEU A 479 17.84 -32.52 -28.96
CA LEU A 479 18.35 -31.84 -27.78
C LEU A 479 17.64 -32.24 -26.47
N SER A 480 16.74 -33.22 -26.53
CA SER A 480 16.13 -33.83 -25.34
C SER A 480 16.96 -34.99 -24.77
N SER A 481 18.02 -35.42 -25.47
CA SER A 481 18.96 -36.45 -25.03
C SER A 481 20.38 -35.90 -24.84
N GLU A 482 21.10 -36.41 -23.83
CA GLU A 482 22.49 -36.02 -23.53
C GLU A 482 23.43 -36.25 -24.74
N GLU A 483 23.19 -37.34 -25.47
CA GLU A 483 23.92 -37.72 -26.68
C GLU A 483 23.70 -36.72 -27.83
N GLY A 484 22.47 -36.22 -28.00
CA GLY A 484 22.17 -35.24 -29.04
C GLY A 484 22.63 -33.82 -28.69
N VAL A 485 22.65 -33.45 -27.40
CA VAL A 485 23.26 -32.21 -26.91
C VAL A 485 24.78 -32.22 -27.15
N GLU A 486 25.47 -33.30 -26.78
CA GLU A 486 26.92 -33.44 -26.98
C GLU A 486 27.29 -33.44 -28.48
N ALA A 487 26.52 -34.16 -29.31
CA ALA A 487 26.74 -34.19 -30.76
C ALA A 487 26.59 -32.79 -31.39
N TYR A 488 25.63 -31.99 -30.92
CA TYR A 488 25.43 -30.63 -31.40
C TYR A 488 26.53 -29.68 -30.91
N LEU A 489 26.88 -29.73 -29.63
CA LEU A 489 27.95 -28.90 -29.05
C LEU A 489 29.30 -29.15 -29.75
N GLN A 490 29.64 -30.41 -30.04
CA GLN A 490 30.82 -30.75 -30.84
C GLN A 490 30.78 -30.17 -32.25
N GLN A 491 29.60 -30.06 -32.86
CA GLN A 491 29.42 -29.45 -34.19
C GLN A 491 29.56 -27.93 -34.15
N VAL A 492 29.04 -27.27 -33.11
CA VAL A 492 29.17 -25.82 -32.88
C VAL A 492 30.62 -25.42 -32.59
N VAL A 493 31.33 -26.20 -31.76
CA VAL A 493 32.76 -25.99 -31.47
C VAL A 493 33.62 -26.15 -32.72
N LYS A 494 33.30 -27.11 -33.60
CA LYS A 494 34.01 -27.31 -34.89
C LYS A 494 33.73 -26.21 -35.93
N ARG A 495 32.58 -25.54 -35.89
CA ARG A 495 32.17 -24.51 -36.87
C ARG A 495 32.34 -23.06 -36.38
N GLY A 496 32.55 -22.85 -35.08
CA GLY A 496 32.50 -21.53 -34.43
C GLY A 496 31.06 -21.10 -34.13
N PRO A 497 30.84 -20.22 -33.12
CA PRO A 497 29.48 -19.85 -32.68
C PRO A 497 28.67 -19.18 -33.80
N PRO A 498 27.34 -19.41 -33.88
CA PRO A 498 26.50 -18.80 -34.88
C PRO A 498 26.52 -17.27 -34.73
N THR A 499 26.98 -16.57 -35.77
CA THR A 499 27.03 -15.11 -35.77
C THR A 499 25.62 -14.54 -35.85
N THR A 500 25.15 -13.87 -34.79
CA THR A 500 23.96 -13.02 -34.85
C THR A 500 24.22 -11.86 -35.81
N LYS A 501 23.53 -11.83 -36.96
CA LYS A 501 23.61 -10.72 -37.90
C LYS A 501 23.00 -9.46 -37.27
N LYS A 502 23.81 -8.64 -36.58
CA LYS A 502 23.46 -7.25 -36.26
C LYS A 502 23.18 -6.50 -37.57
N LYS A 503 21.92 -6.14 -37.83
CA LYS A 503 21.56 -5.21 -38.92
C LYS A 503 22.27 -3.88 -38.67
N LYS A 504 23.01 -3.40 -39.68
CA LYS A 504 23.61 -2.06 -39.70
C LYS A 504 22.51 -1.01 -39.52
N ALA A 505 22.70 -0.13 -38.55
CA ALA A 505 21.88 1.07 -38.37
C ALA A 505 21.92 1.96 -39.64
N PRO A 506 20.83 2.67 -39.97
CA PRO A 506 20.80 3.56 -41.12
C PRO A 506 21.80 4.72 -40.92
N ALA A 507 22.52 5.04 -41.98
CA ALA A 507 23.60 6.02 -41.99
C ALA A 507 23.13 7.42 -41.57
N LYS A 508 23.64 7.91 -40.43
CA LYS A 508 23.64 9.35 -40.12
C LYS A 508 24.41 10.08 -41.23
N LYS A 509 23.74 11.03 -41.91
CA LYS A 509 24.37 12.02 -42.78
C LYS A 509 25.49 12.73 -42.00
N LYS A 510 26.74 12.51 -42.40
CA LYS A 510 27.89 13.27 -41.91
C LYS A 510 27.88 14.65 -42.56
N SER A 511 27.88 15.67 -41.71
CA SER A 511 28.26 17.04 -42.05
C SER A 511 29.70 17.06 -42.57
N THR A 512 29.92 17.86 -43.60
CA THR A 512 31.20 18.10 -44.27
C THR A 512 32.18 18.85 -43.36
N PRO A 513 33.43 18.39 -43.19
CA PRO A 513 34.49 19.20 -42.59
C PRO A 513 35.14 20.12 -43.62
N LYS A 514 35.30 21.38 -43.24
CA LYS A 514 35.95 22.46 -43.99
C LYS A 514 37.46 22.18 -44.09
N ALA A 515 38.00 22.27 -45.30
CA ALA A 515 39.40 22.02 -45.61
C ALA A 515 40.36 23.05 -44.96
N ALA A 516 41.42 22.57 -44.30
CA ALA A 516 42.61 23.36 -44.00
C ALA A 516 43.75 22.87 -44.91
N LYS A 517 44.14 23.73 -45.87
CA LYS A 517 45.31 23.52 -46.73
C LYS A 517 46.58 24.02 -46.03
N THR A 518 47.59 23.18 -46.15
CA THR A 518 49.01 23.29 -45.83
C THR A 518 49.66 24.59 -46.33
N LYS A 519 50.50 25.22 -45.49
CA LYS A 519 51.56 26.18 -45.88
C LYS A 519 52.90 25.45 -45.94
N PRO A 520 53.79 25.73 -46.90
CA PRO A 520 55.12 25.11 -46.98
C PRO A 520 56.21 25.97 -46.31
N ALA A 521 57.39 25.35 -46.24
CA ALA A 521 58.54 25.70 -45.43
C ALA A 521 59.30 27.00 -45.79
N ARG A 522 59.85 27.58 -44.72
CA ARG A 522 61.06 28.40 -44.52
C ARG A 522 62.08 28.52 -45.69
N LYS A 523 62.48 29.75 -46.03
CA LYS A 523 63.89 30.15 -46.26
C LYS A 523 64.06 31.68 -46.38
N ARG A 524 65.11 32.19 -45.71
CA ARG A 524 65.99 33.35 -46.03
C ARG A 524 65.28 34.66 -46.42
N ARG A 525 65.50 35.78 -45.75
CA ARG A 525 66.78 36.44 -45.46
C ARG A 525 66.54 37.53 -44.42
#